data_AF-A0A2K4ILV0-F1
#
_entry.id   AF-A0A2K4ILV0-F1
#
_cell.length_a   1.000
_cell.length_b   1.000
_cell.length_c   1.000
_cell.angle_alpha   90.00
_cell.angle_beta   90.00
_cell.angle_gamma   90.00
#
_symmetry.space_group_name_H-M   'P 1'
#
loop_
_entity.id
_entity.type
_entity.pdbx_description
1 polymer ?
#
loop_
_entity_poly.entity_id
_entity_poly.type
_entity_poly.pdbx_seq_one_letter_code
_entity_poly.pdbx_strand_id
1 'polypeptide(L)'
;MTFDPFGDFETEGYLQNTLKLQDPVEVKEAEHLSFEASIDDALAYLAKKKPIDYTTVLKTHEILFSGFYPWAGKDRYELVPHLAVFKGSKDDPHHTIFERPDLIRRSVEYALELAANKKRFRARPGEVMGQLASAHPFLDGNGRTILLVYMELCFRTRFAINWSETSKDNYLRALSDEIRDPFQGHLDGYLAPFISDISSREEWPQMIGGIKGLDGLDKEGITYESLDDPEVQRLYKSYRTIPLK
;
A
#
# COMPACT_ATOMS: atom_id res chain seq x y z
N MET A 1 18.62 16.21 -3.16
CA MET A 1 19.30 14.95 -3.51
C MET A 1 18.22 14.01 -3.99
N THR A 2 18.34 13.46 -5.20
CA THR A 2 17.38 12.47 -5.72
C THR A 2 17.52 11.20 -4.89
N PHE A 3 16.40 10.57 -4.53
CA PHE A 3 16.43 9.29 -3.84
C PHE A 3 17.00 8.21 -4.77
N ASP A 4 18.10 7.59 -4.37
CA ASP A 4 18.82 6.57 -5.15
C ASP A 4 19.13 5.36 -4.24
N PRO A 5 18.17 4.44 -4.04
CA PRO A 5 18.35 3.30 -3.16
C PRO A 5 19.35 2.25 -3.67
N PHE A 6 19.65 2.27 -4.97
CA PHE A 6 20.48 1.25 -5.63
C PHE A 6 21.90 1.75 -5.91
N GLY A 7 22.13 3.07 -5.85
CA GLY A 7 23.43 3.69 -6.08
C GLY A 7 23.84 3.72 -7.56
N ASP A 8 22.87 3.56 -8.46
CA ASP A 8 23.07 3.41 -9.90
C ASP A 8 22.19 4.35 -10.73
N PHE A 9 21.72 5.45 -10.13
CA PHE A 9 20.86 6.45 -10.77
C PHE A 9 21.35 6.93 -12.15
N GLU A 10 22.66 7.17 -12.28
CA GLU A 10 23.26 7.65 -13.53
C GLU A 10 23.17 6.62 -14.68
N THR A 11 23.07 5.33 -14.36
CA THR A 11 23.07 4.23 -15.35
C THR A 11 21.72 3.54 -15.52
N GLU A 12 20.91 3.48 -14.46
CA GLU A 12 19.63 2.75 -14.43
C GLU A 12 18.41 3.66 -14.18
N GLY A 13 18.63 4.97 -14.02
CA GLY A 13 17.59 5.96 -13.85
C GLY A 13 17.01 6.01 -12.43
N TYR A 14 15.95 6.79 -12.25
CA TYR A 14 15.23 6.88 -10.99
C TYR A 14 14.48 5.57 -10.70
N LEU A 15 14.76 4.98 -9.53
CA LEU A 15 14.19 3.72 -9.05
C LEU A 15 14.32 2.53 -10.03
N GLN A 16 15.45 2.38 -10.74
CA GLN A 16 15.71 1.29 -11.71
C GLN A 16 14.46 0.96 -12.55
N ASN A 17 14.33 1.57 -13.72
CA ASN A 17 13.20 1.33 -14.61
C ASN A 17 13.67 0.87 -15.99
N THR A 18 12.81 0.13 -16.71
CA THR A 18 13.13 -0.47 -18.02
C THR A 18 13.53 0.56 -19.08
N LEU A 19 13.13 1.81 -18.91
CA LEU A 19 13.41 2.93 -19.82
C LEU A 19 14.61 3.79 -19.39
N LYS A 20 15.22 3.50 -18.23
CA LYS A 20 16.32 4.27 -17.62
C LYS A 20 16.00 5.76 -17.47
N LEU A 21 14.73 6.10 -17.30
CA LEU A 21 14.26 7.47 -17.09
C LEU A 21 14.76 8.00 -15.75
N GLN A 22 15.22 9.25 -15.74
CA GLN A 22 15.79 9.91 -14.57
C GLN A 22 14.83 10.91 -13.91
N ASP A 23 13.91 11.49 -14.68
CA ASP A 23 12.89 12.40 -14.14
C ASP A 23 11.79 11.58 -13.43
N PRO A 24 11.57 11.78 -12.12
CA PRO A 24 10.50 11.09 -11.40
C PRO A 24 9.10 11.29 -12.00
N VAL A 25 8.83 12.42 -12.65
CA VAL A 25 7.55 12.68 -13.31
C VAL A 25 7.38 11.78 -14.53
N GLU A 26 8.40 11.72 -15.40
CA GLU A 26 8.38 10.84 -16.58
C GLU A 26 8.31 9.36 -16.17
N VAL A 27 9.02 8.98 -15.10
CA VAL A 27 8.93 7.63 -14.52
C VAL A 27 7.50 7.32 -14.12
N LYS A 28 6.82 8.21 -13.39
CA LYS A 28 5.44 8.00 -12.95
C LYS A 28 4.45 7.90 -14.11
N GLU A 29 4.60 8.73 -15.14
CA GLU A 29 3.75 8.67 -16.33
C GLU A 29 3.93 7.36 -17.11
N ALA A 30 5.18 6.92 -17.33
CA ALA A 30 5.46 5.67 -18.03
C ALA A 30 5.03 4.43 -17.22
N GLU A 31 5.26 4.47 -15.91
CA GLU A 31 4.84 3.43 -14.97
C GLU A 31 3.32 3.28 -14.95
N HIS A 32 2.58 4.39 -14.92
CA HIS A 32 1.12 4.41 -14.95
C HIS A 32 0.55 3.69 -16.17
N LEU A 33 1.09 3.94 -17.37
CA LEU A 33 0.66 3.27 -18.61
C LEU A 33 0.88 1.75 -18.54
N SER A 34 2.02 1.30 -18.01
CA SER A 34 2.29 -0.13 -17.83
C SER A 34 1.38 -0.76 -16.77
N PHE A 35 1.07 -0.02 -15.72
CA PHE A 35 0.18 -0.45 -14.65
C PHE A 35 -1.25 -0.67 -15.16
N GLU A 36 -1.83 0.29 -15.89
CA GLU A 36 -3.20 0.20 -16.42
C GLU A 36 -3.41 -1.04 -17.28
N ALA A 37 -2.43 -1.38 -18.12
CA ALA A 37 -2.46 -2.57 -18.98
C ALA A 37 -2.45 -3.89 -18.18
N SER A 38 -2.07 -3.87 -16.90
CA SER A 38 -1.85 -5.07 -16.08
C SER A 38 -2.92 -5.29 -15.00
N ILE A 39 -3.89 -4.37 -14.86
CA ILE A 39 -4.93 -4.43 -13.83
C ILE A 39 -5.80 -5.70 -13.97
N ASP A 40 -6.28 -5.98 -15.18
CA ASP A 40 -7.16 -7.12 -15.43
C ASP A 40 -6.48 -8.46 -15.10
N ASP A 41 -5.20 -8.60 -15.44
CA ASP A 41 -4.40 -9.78 -15.11
C ASP A 41 -4.21 -9.94 -13.60
N ALA A 42 -3.95 -8.85 -12.88
CA ALA A 42 -3.82 -8.86 -11.43
C ALA A 42 -5.14 -9.25 -10.73
N LEU A 43 -6.28 -8.72 -11.21
CA LEU A 43 -7.61 -9.07 -10.71
C LEU A 43 -7.95 -10.54 -11.01
N ALA A 44 -7.67 -11.01 -12.22
CA ALA A 44 -7.88 -12.41 -12.61
C ALA A 44 -7.01 -13.38 -11.81
N TYR A 45 -5.77 -12.99 -11.51
CA TYR A 45 -4.87 -13.73 -10.62
C TYR A 45 -5.46 -13.82 -9.21
N LEU A 46 -5.83 -12.68 -8.61
CA LEU A 46 -6.40 -12.60 -7.27
C LEU A 46 -7.67 -13.46 -7.13
N ALA A 47 -8.58 -13.40 -8.10
CA ALA A 47 -9.82 -14.17 -8.10
C ALA A 47 -9.60 -15.69 -8.03
N LYS A 48 -8.48 -16.19 -8.59
CA LYS A 48 -8.13 -17.61 -8.63
C LYS A 48 -7.43 -18.10 -7.36
N LYS A 49 -6.80 -17.23 -6.56
CA LYS A 49 -5.94 -17.63 -5.43
C LYS A 49 -6.70 -17.86 -4.13
N LYS A 50 -6.58 -19.05 -3.54
CA LYS A 50 -7.22 -19.42 -2.27
C LYS A 50 -6.25 -20.28 -1.43
N PRO A 51 -5.78 -19.84 -0.25
CA PRO A 51 -6.00 -18.52 0.36
C PRO A 51 -5.26 -17.37 -0.37
N ILE A 52 -5.53 -16.13 0.03
CA ILE A 52 -4.62 -15.00 -0.23
C ILE A 52 -3.62 -14.99 0.92
N ASP A 53 -2.34 -15.01 0.58
CA ASP A 53 -1.20 -15.02 1.52
C ASP A 53 -0.18 -13.94 1.14
N TYR A 54 0.93 -13.86 1.89
CA TYR A 54 2.00 -12.89 1.60
C TYR A 54 2.55 -13.01 0.17
N THR A 55 2.78 -14.25 -0.29
CA THR A 55 3.25 -14.53 -1.66
C THR A 55 2.27 -14.00 -2.71
N THR A 56 0.96 -14.09 -2.43
CA THR A 56 -0.08 -13.54 -3.29
C THR A 56 0.06 -12.02 -3.41
N VAL A 57 0.33 -11.31 -2.32
CA VAL A 57 0.54 -9.85 -2.32
C VAL A 57 1.76 -9.46 -3.17
N LEU A 58 2.89 -10.16 -2.98
CA LEU A 58 4.09 -9.95 -3.79
C LEU A 58 3.82 -10.21 -5.28
N LYS A 59 3.14 -11.32 -5.61
CA LYS A 59 2.85 -11.67 -6.99
C LYS A 59 1.85 -10.70 -7.64
N THR A 60 0.90 -10.16 -6.89
CA THR A 60 0.03 -9.08 -7.39
C THR A 60 0.84 -7.85 -7.77
N HIS A 61 1.81 -7.43 -6.94
CA HIS A 61 2.72 -6.34 -7.30
C HIS A 61 3.56 -6.67 -8.53
N GLU A 62 4.11 -7.89 -8.61
CA GLU A 62 4.87 -8.33 -9.79
C GLU A 62 4.05 -8.20 -11.08
N ILE A 63 2.80 -8.70 -11.08
CA ILE A 63 1.92 -8.61 -12.25
C ILE A 63 1.67 -7.16 -12.62
N LEU A 64 1.36 -6.30 -11.65
CA LEU A 64 1.04 -4.90 -11.88
C LEU A 64 2.21 -4.09 -12.47
N PHE A 65 3.45 -4.42 -12.11
CA PHE A 65 4.59 -3.52 -12.35
C PHE A 65 5.76 -4.14 -13.14
N SER A 66 5.71 -5.44 -13.48
CA SER A 66 6.81 -6.13 -14.20
C SER A 66 7.08 -5.59 -15.60
N GLY A 67 6.12 -4.88 -16.22
CA GLY A 67 6.34 -4.20 -17.50
C GLY A 67 7.27 -2.97 -17.41
N PHE A 68 7.52 -2.45 -16.19
CA PHE A 68 8.27 -1.21 -16.00
C PHE A 68 9.38 -1.29 -14.93
N TYR A 69 9.12 -1.95 -13.80
CA TYR A 69 10.10 -2.12 -12.73
C TYR A 69 10.73 -3.53 -12.79
N PRO A 70 12.06 -3.65 -12.99
CA PRO A 70 12.76 -4.95 -12.94
C PRO A 70 12.68 -5.65 -11.58
N TRP A 71 12.42 -4.88 -10.53
CA TRP A 71 12.29 -5.37 -9.16
C TRP A 71 10.83 -5.66 -8.75
N ALA A 72 9.87 -5.59 -9.67
CA ALA A 72 8.47 -5.84 -9.36
C ALA A 72 8.27 -7.19 -8.63
N GLY A 73 7.54 -7.16 -7.51
CA GLY A 73 7.29 -8.34 -6.67
C GLY A 73 8.32 -8.55 -5.56
N LYS A 74 9.39 -7.76 -5.52
CA LYS A 74 10.35 -7.73 -4.43
C LYS A 74 9.97 -6.68 -3.40
N ASP A 75 9.96 -7.06 -2.13
CA ASP A 75 9.70 -6.13 -1.03
C ASP A 75 10.96 -5.32 -0.66
N ARG A 76 10.78 -4.34 0.22
CA ARG A 76 11.88 -3.52 0.75
C ARG A 76 12.86 -4.32 1.62
N TYR A 77 12.45 -5.46 2.16
CA TYR A 77 13.36 -6.31 2.94
C TYR A 77 14.40 -6.98 2.02
N GLU A 78 14.00 -7.38 0.81
CA GLU A 78 14.94 -7.85 -0.20
C GLU A 78 15.79 -6.71 -0.77
N LEU A 79 15.17 -5.57 -1.11
CA LEU A 79 15.83 -4.52 -1.89
C LEU A 79 16.66 -3.54 -1.05
N VAL A 80 16.10 -3.07 0.06
CA VAL A 80 16.67 -1.98 0.89
C VAL A 80 16.47 -2.25 2.38
N PRO A 81 16.98 -3.37 2.92
CA PRO A 81 16.72 -3.79 4.31
C PRO A 81 17.23 -2.81 5.37
N HIS A 82 18.05 -1.84 4.97
CA HIS A 82 18.68 -0.82 5.81
C HIS A 82 17.91 0.51 5.85
N LEU A 83 16.81 0.66 5.09
CA LEU A 83 16.04 1.91 5.01
C LEU A 83 14.71 1.85 5.75
N ALA A 84 14.45 2.88 6.55
CA ALA A 84 13.14 3.24 7.04
C ALA A 84 12.41 4.12 6.01
N VAL A 85 11.09 4.01 5.98
CA VAL A 85 10.23 4.77 5.06
C VAL A 85 9.20 5.55 5.86
N PHE A 86 9.04 6.82 5.51
CA PHE A 86 8.10 7.73 6.13
C PHE A 86 7.30 8.48 5.07
N LYS A 87 6.12 8.95 5.45
CA LYS A 87 5.31 9.86 4.63
C LYS A 87 5.10 11.19 5.36
N GLY A 88 5.30 12.30 4.66
CA GLY A 88 5.22 13.64 5.23
C GLY A 88 6.47 14.03 6.02
N SER A 89 6.71 15.34 6.19
CA SER A 89 7.83 15.84 6.99
C SER A 89 7.64 15.56 8.48
N LYS A 90 8.71 15.63 9.29
CA LYS A 90 8.63 15.44 10.75
C LYS A 90 7.67 16.42 11.46
N ASP A 91 7.48 17.62 10.90
CA ASP A 91 6.55 18.64 11.38
C ASP A 91 5.12 18.48 10.85
N ASP A 92 4.88 17.50 9.97
CA ASP A 92 3.55 17.22 9.43
C ASP A 92 2.71 16.48 10.49
N PRO A 93 1.52 16.98 10.88
CA PRO A 93 0.63 16.27 11.80
C PRO A 93 0.17 14.89 11.28
N HIS A 94 0.32 14.64 9.98
CA HIS A 94 0.04 13.38 9.31
C HIS A 94 1.31 12.58 8.98
N HIS A 95 2.44 12.93 9.60
CA HIS A 95 3.68 12.16 9.50
C HIS A 95 3.41 10.69 9.84
N THR A 96 3.66 9.81 8.87
CA THR A 96 3.36 8.39 8.98
C THR A 96 4.66 7.61 8.95
N ILE A 97 4.85 6.73 9.93
CA ILE A 97 5.97 5.80 10.00
C ILE A 97 5.50 4.45 9.48
N PHE A 98 6.14 3.93 8.44
CA PHE A 98 5.81 2.60 7.91
C PHE A 98 6.63 1.51 8.58
N GLU A 99 6.17 0.26 8.45
CA GLU A 99 6.79 -0.89 9.08
C GLU A 99 8.25 -1.09 8.65
N ARG A 100 9.05 -1.57 9.60
CA ARG A 100 10.45 -1.92 9.34
C ARG A 100 10.53 -3.05 8.32
N PRO A 101 11.55 -3.04 7.42
CA PRO A 101 11.72 -4.10 6.45
C PRO A 101 11.62 -5.52 7.02
N ASP A 102 12.28 -5.78 8.15
CA ASP A 102 12.31 -7.10 8.81
C ASP A 102 10.95 -7.60 9.32
N LEU A 103 9.95 -6.72 9.45
CA LEU A 103 8.61 -7.05 9.93
C LEU A 103 7.51 -6.95 8.86
N ILE A 104 7.82 -6.52 7.64
CA ILE A 104 6.84 -6.34 6.56
C ILE A 104 5.95 -7.57 6.41
N ARG A 105 6.56 -8.75 6.28
CA ARG A 105 5.84 -10.01 6.11
C ARG A 105 4.86 -10.27 7.25
N ARG A 106 5.31 -10.12 8.50
CA ARG A 106 4.47 -10.33 9.69
C ARG A 106 3.31 -9.33 9.73
N SER A 107 3.55 -8.07 9.36
CA SER A 107 2.54 -7.03 9.30
C SER A 107 1.46 -7.33 8.27
N VAL A 108 1.85 -7.79 7.07
CA VAL A 108 0.89 -8.23 6.04
C VAL A 108 0.13 -9.49 6.47
N GLU A 109 0.82 -10.50 7.00
CA GLU A 109 0.18 -11.72 7.49
C GLU A 109 -0.87 -11.42 8.58
N TYR A 110 -0.56 -10.51 9.50
CA TYR A 110 -1.51 -10.07 10.53
C TYR A 110 -2.74 -9.36 9.92
N ALA A 111 -2.57 -8.52 8.89
CA ALA A 111 -3.71 -7.93 8.19
C ALA A 111 -4.63 -8.98 7.54
N LEU A 112 -4.03 -10.03 6.97
CA LEU A 112 -4.77 -11.16 6.37
C LEU A 112 -5.49 -11.99 7.43
N GLU A 113 -4.89 -12.16 8.61
CA GLU A 113 -5.54 -12.80 9.77
C GLU A 113 -6.76 -11.99 10.25
N LEU A 114 -6.64 -10.66 10.34
CA LEU A 114 -7.77 -9.78 10.66
C LEU A 114 -8.90 -9.94 9.64
N ALA A 115 -8.57 -9.97 8.35
CA ALA A 115 -9.53 -10.16 7.26
C ALA A 115 -10.22 -11.54 7.28
N ALA A 116 -9.56 -12.57 7.80
CA ALA A 116 -10.12 -13.92 7.90
C ALA A 116 -11.33 -13.98 8.85
N ASN A 117 -11.40 -13.09 9.86
CA ASN A 117 -12.60 -12.89 10.66
C ASN A 117 -13.61 -12.01 9.90
N LYS A 118 -14.33 -12.63 8.96
CA LYS A 118 -15.30 -11.96 8.07
C LYS A 118 -16.27 -11.00 8.76
N LYS A 119 -16.77 -11.38 9.95
CA LYS A 119 -17.71 -10.54 10.72
C LYS A 119 -17.01 -9.29 11.23
N ARG A 120 -15.83 -9.43 11.82
CA ARG A 120 -15.03 -8.30 12.30
C ARG A 120 -14.57 -7.43 11.12
N PHE A 121 -14.07 -8.04 10.06
CA PHE A 121 -13.57 -7.31 8.90
C PHE A 121 -14.65 -6.44 8.26
N ARG A 122 -15.87 -6.95 8.06
CA ARG A 122 -16.96 -6.12 7.55
C ARG A 122 -17.36 -4.99 8.52
N ALA A 123 -17.30 -5.24 9.82
CA ALA A 123 -17.63 -4.24 10.83
C ALA A 123 -16.51 -3.20 11.04
N ARG A 124 -15.27 -3.58 10.75
CA ARG A 124 -14.05 -2.81 10.94
C ARG A 124 -13.11 -2.92 9.72
N PRO A 125 -13.54 -2.40 8.56
CA PRO A 125 -12.78 -2.48 7.32
C PRO A 125 -11.45 -1.72 7.38
N GLY A 126 -11.43 -0.62 8.13
CA GLY A 126 -10.27 0.24 8.32
C GLY A 126 -9.13 -0.43 9.06
N GLU A 127 -9.40 -1.32 10.02
CA GLU A 127 -8.34 -2.08 10.73
C GLU A 127 -7.48 -2.89 9.73
N VAL A 128 -8.11 -3.55 8.75
CA VAL A 128 -7.40 -4.35 7.74
C VAL A 128 -6.67 -3.46 6.75
N MET A 129 -7.31 -2.40 6.25
CA MET A 129 -6.68 -1.47 5.31
C MET A 129 -5.49 -0.74 5.95
N GLY A 130 -5.65 -0.26 7.18
CA GLY A 130 -4.61 0.41 7.95
C GLY A 130 -3.43 -0.51 8.20
N GLN A 131 -3.66 -1.77 8.57
CA GLN A 131 -2.58 -2.73 8.77
C GLN A 131 -1.83 -3.05 7.47
N LEU A 132 -2.54 -3.25 6.34
CA LEU A 132 -1.89 -3.44 5.03
C LEU A 132 -1.06 -2.20 4.61
N ALA A 133 -1.63 -1.00 4.77
CA ALA A 133 -0.95 0.25 4.42
C ALA A 133 0.25 0.53 5.32
N SER A 134 0.16 0.20 6.62
CA SER A 134 1.25 0.31 7.58
C SER A 134 2.43 -0.59 7.19
N ALA A 135 2.16 -1.80 6.67
CA ALA A 135 3.21 -2.71 6.22
C ALA A 135 4.08 -2.10 5.11
N HIS A 136 3.47 -1.34 4.19
CA HIS A 136 4.13 -0.62 3.09
C HIS A 136 5.26 -1.45 2.42
N PRO A 137 4.95 -2.63 1.86
CA PRO A 137 5.95 -3.64 1.51
C PRO A 137 6.95 -3.24 0.42
N PHE A 138 6.59 -2.36 -0.51
CA PHE A 138 7.36 -2.11 -1.74
C PHE A 138 8.04 -0.74 -1.74
N LEU A 139 9.00 -0.51 -2.65
CA LEU A 139 9.61 0.81 -2.87
C LEU A 139 8.62 1.81 -3.52
N ASP A 140 7.72 1.30 -4.35
CA ASP A 140 6.67 2.06 -5.01
C ASP A 140 5.48 1.14 -5.31
N GLY A 141 4.32 1.67 -5.71
CA GLY A 141 3.16 0.86 -6.09
C GLY A 141 2.32 0.33 -4.92
N ASN A 142 2.69 0.65 -3.67
CA ASN A 142 2.02 0.16 -2.45
C ASN A 142 0.50 0.38 -2.46
N GLY A 143 0.03 1.62 -2.66
CA GLY A 143 -1.39 1.94 -2.61
C GLY A 143 -2.23 1.13 -3.62
N ARG A 144 -1.72 0.98 -4.85
CA ARG A 144 -2.39 0.25 -5.94
C ARG A 144 -2.44 -1.26 -5.68
N THR A 145 -1.32 -1.86 -5.27
CA THR A 145 -1.29 -3.29 -4.92
C THR A 145 -2.20 -3.58 -3.73
N ILE A 146 -2.06 -2.82 -2.64
CA ILE A 146 -2.83 -3.03 -1.41
C ILE A 146 -4.32 -2.90 -1.69
N LEU A 147 -4.72 -1.93 -2.49
CA LEU A 147 -6.13 -1.76 -2.80
C LEU A 147 -6.72 -2.96 -3.56
N LEU A 148 -6.06 -3.47 -4.61
CA LEU A 148 -6.61 -4.61 -5.34
C LEU A 148 -6.72 -5.85 -4.45
N VAL A 149 -5.71 -6.09 -3.61
CA VAL A 149 -5.76 -7.16 -2.59
C VAL A 149 -6.94 -6.93 -1.64
N TYR A 150 -7.10 -5.72 -1.13
CA TYR A 150 -8.16 -5.34 -0.20
C TYR A 150 -9.56 -5.48 -0.81
N MET A 151 -9.75 -5.08 -2.07
CA MET A 151 -11.00 -5.23 -2.81
C MET A 151 -11.39 -6.69 -2.96
N GLU A 152 -10.43 -7.56 -3.28
CA GLU A 152 -10.67 -9.01 -3.36
C GLU A 152 -11.02 -9.61 -1.98
N LEU A 153 -10.38 -9.16 -0.90
CA LEU A 153 -10.73 -9.56 0.47
C LEU A 153 -12.16 -9.14 0.84
N CYS A 154 -12.55 -7.90 0.53
CA CYS A 154 -13.91 -7.38 0.73
C CYS A 154 -14.94 -8.23 -0.04
N PHE A 155 -14.67 -8.49 -1.33
CA PHE A 155 -15.55 -9.29 -2.19
C PHE A 155 -15.78 -10.70 -1.63
N ARG A 156 -14.74 -11.37 -1.11
CA ARG A 156 -14.85 -12.69 -0.44
C ARG A 156 -15.68 -12.67 0.84
N THR A 157 -15.92 -11.47 1.37
CA THR A 157 -16.74 -11.17 2.54
C THR A 157 -18.10 -10.56 2.15
N ARG A 158 -18.41 -10.51 0.84
CA ARG A 158 -19.69 -10.02 0.28
C ARG A 158 -19.95 -8.54 0.57
N PHE A 159 -18.90 -7.73 0.67
CA PHE A 159 -19.05 -6.27 0.72
C PHE A 159 -18.02 -5.59 -0.17
N ALA A 160 -18.23 -4.31 -0.44
CA ALA A 160 -17.29 -3.43 -1.09
C ALA A 160 -17.28 -2.07 -0.37
N ILE A 161 -16.25 -1.28 -0.68
CA ILE A 161 -16.23 0.15 -0.37
C ILE A 161 -16.55 0.89 -1.67
N ASN A 162 -17.53 1.78 -1.64
CA ASN A 162 -17.84 2.65 -2.76
C ASN A 162 -16.82 3.78 -2.85
N TRP A 163 -15.65 3.45 -3.39
CA TRP A 163 -14.53 4.38 -3.50
C TRP A 163 -14.85 5.63 -4.34
N SER A 164 -15.81 5.55 -5.28
CA SER A 164 -16.22 6.68 -6.11
C SER A 164 -16.88 7.83 -5.30
N GLU A 165 -17.40 7.53 -4.12
CA GLU A 165 -17.99 8.48 -3.19
C GLU A 165 -17.01 8.97 -2.11
N THR A 166 -15.79 8.43 -2.11
CA THR A 166 -14.74 8.86 -1.17
C THR A 166 -14.02 10.11 -1.70
N SER A 167 -13.40 10.86 -0.78
CA SER A 167 -12.43 11.88 -1.12
C SER A 167 -11.02 11.36 -0.85
N LYS A 168 -10.10 11.53 -1.81
CA LYS A 168 -8.69 11.14 -1.67
C LYS A 168 -8.09 11.71 -0.38
N ASP A 169 -8.23 13.02 -0.16
CA ASP A 169 -7.60 13.70 0.97
C ASP A 169 -8.20 13.25 2.31
N ASN A 170 -9.52 13.06 2.37
CA ASN A 170 -10.16 12.59 3.60
C ASN A 170 -9.81 11.12 3.89
N TYR A 171 -9.74 10.29 2.85
CA TYR A 171 -9.28 8.91 2.97
C TYR A 171 -7.84 8.83 3.46
N LEU A 172 -6.92 9.57 2.83
CA LEU A 172 -5.51 9.58 3.22
C LEU A 172 -5.33 10.12 4.63
N ARG A 173 -6.10 11.13 5.05
CA ARG A 173 -6.09 11.63 6.42
C ARG A 173 -6.52 10.56 7.42
N ALA A 174 -7.67 9.92 7.18
CA ALA A 174 -8.19 8.86 8.04
C ALA A 174 -7.25 7.64 8.08
N LEU A 175 -6.61 7.30 6.96
CA LEU A 175 -5.61 6.24 6.87
C LEU A 175 -4.34 6.57 7.67
N SER A 176 -3.82 7.80 7.55
CA SER A 176 -2.68 8.25 8.36
C SER A 176 -3.00 8.24 9.86
N ASP A 177 -4.20 8.65 10.25
CA ASP A 177 -4.66 8.59 11.64
C ASP A 177 -4.76 7.13 12.14
N GLU A 178 -5.29 6.21 11.31
CA GLU A 178 -5.36 4.77 11.63
C GLU A 178 -3.97 4.12 11.71
N ILE A 179 -3.01 4.50 10.87
CA ILE A 179 -1.64 3.98 10.98
C ILE A 179 -0.97 4.54 12.25
N ARG A 180 -1.21 5.81 12.60
CA ARG A 180 -0.59 6.44 13.77
C ARG A 180 -1.15 5.89 15.09
N ASP A 181 -2.46 5.67 15.16
CA ASP A 181 -3.17 5.17 16.33
C ASP A 181 -4.08 3.98 15.94
N PRO A 182 -3.48 2.79 15.76
CA PRO A 182 -4.18 1.65 15.17
C PRO A 182 -5.29 1.10 16.07
N PHE A 183 -6.34 0.58 15.44
CA PHE A 183 -7.49 -0.05 16.09
C PHE A 183 -8.38 0.91 16.91
N GLN A 184 -8.23 2.23 16.73
CA GLN A 184 -9.14 3.23 17.31
C GLN A 184 -10.36 3.54 16.42
N GLY A 185 -10.42 2.97 15.22
CA GLY A 185 -11.56 3.11 14.32
C GLY A 185 -11.59 4.43 13.54
N HIS A 186 -10.43 5.07 13.36
CA HIS A 186 -10.29 6.29 12.57
C HIS A 186 -10.73 6.05 11.13
N LEU A 187 -10.20 4.99 10.52
CA LEU A 187 -10.54 4.64 9.15
C LEU A 187 -11.88 3.90 9.08
N ASP A 188 -12.26 3.14 10.12
CA ASP A 188 -13.57 2.49 10.18
C ASP A 188 -14.71 3.52 10.13
N GLY A 189 -14.62 4.57 10.94
CA GLY A 189 -15.62 5.63 10.98
C GLY A 189 -15.74 6.38 9.65
N TYR A 190 -14.61 6.59 8.97
CA TYR A 190 -14.60 7.19 7.63
C TYR A 190 -15.23 6.27 6.56
N LEU A 191 -14.91 4.97 6.58
CA LEU A 191 -15.36 4.04 5.54
C LEU A 191 -16.81 3.59 5.71
N ALA A 192 -17.37 3.64 6.93
CA ALA A 192 -18.70 3.12 7.24
C ALA A 192 -19.84 3.59 6.29
N PRO A 193 -19.93 4.88 5.89
CA PRO A 193 -20.98 5.34 4.97
C PRO A 193 -20.86 4.77 3.56
N PHE A 194 -19.68 4.28 3.18
CA PHE A 194 -19.37 3.81 1.84
C PHE A 194 -19.41 2.28 1.71
N ILE A 195 -19.77 1.56 2.78
CA ILE A 195 -19.89 0.10 2.72
C ILE A 195 -21.17 -0.27 1.96
N SER A 196 -21.02 -1.08 0.93
CA SER A 196 -22.13 -1.66 0.17
C SER A 196 -22.01 -3.18 0.08
N ASP A 197 -23.12 -3.86 -0.20
CA ASP A 197 -23.08 -5.26 -0.61
C ASP A 197 -22.56 -5.37 -2.05
N ILE A 198 -21.84 -6.45 -2.33
CA ILE A 198 -21.36 -6.77 -3.68
C ILE A 198 -21.60 -8.24 -3.98
N SER A 199 -22.02 -8.53 -5.22
CA SER A 199 -22.38 -9.87 -5.64
C SER A 199 -21.54 -10.35 -6.84
N SER A 200 -21.09 -9.43 -7.69
CA SER A 200 -20.30 -9.70 -8.90
C SER A 200 -19.05 -8.82 -8.96
N ARG A 201 -17.97 -9.35 -9.57
CA ARG A 201 -16.77 -8.57 -9.89
C ARG A 201 -16.97 -7.64 -11.08
N GLU A 202 -18.04 -7.84 -11.85
CA GLU A 202 -18.43 -6.94 -12.95
C GLU A 202 -18.80 -5.53 -12.45
N GLU A 203 -19.02 -5.38 -11.15
CA GLU A 203 -19.29 -4.10 -10.48
C GLU A 203 -17.99 -3.32 -10.17
N TRP A 204 -16.81 -3.93 -10.33
CA TRP A 204 -15.52 -3.33 -9.99
C TRP A 204 -15.06 -2.20 -10.93
N PRO A 205 -15.21 -2.27 -12.26
CA PRO A 205 -14.74 -1.19 -13.13
C PRO A 205 -15.33 0.17 -12.77
N GLN A 206 -16.62 0.25 -12.39
CA GLN A 206 -17.24 1.49 -11.93
C GLN A 206 -16.67 1.95 -10.58
N MET A 207 -16.33 1.01 -9.69
CA MET A 207 -15.72 1.31 -8.39
C MET A 207 -14.26 1.76 -8.52
N ILE A 208 -13.47 1.11 -9.38
CA ILE A 208 -12.04 1.40 -9.63
C ILE A 208 -11.87 2.67 -10.47
N GLY A 209 -12.69 2.85 -11.51
CA GLY A 209 -12.65 4.05 -12.35
C GLY A 209 -13.03 5.34 -11.60
N GLY A 210 -13.69 5.22 -10.44
CA GLY A 210 -14.03 6.34 -9.57
C GLY A 210 -12.99 6.70 -8.50
N ILE A 211 -11.92 5.92 -8.34
CA ILE A 211 -10.96 6.14 -7.25
C ILE A 211 -9.99 7.25 -7.62
N LYS A 212 -10.37 8.47 -7.25
CA LYS A 212 -9.51 9.65 -7.41
C LYS A 212 -8.21 9.43 -6.62
N GLY A 213 -7.08 9.43 -7.33
CA GLY A 213 -5.76 9.44 -6.71
C GLY A 213 -5.04 8.10 -6.56
N LEU A 214 -5.46 7.05 -7.25
CA LEU A 214 -4.68 5.82 -7.46
C LEU A 214 -3.88 5.81 -8.76
N ASP A 215 -3.92 6.89 -9.53
CA ASP A 215 -3.10 7.03 -10.73
C ASP A 215 -1.59 6.90 -10.41
N GLY A 216 -1.20 7.16 -9.15
CA GLY A 216 0.19 7.11 -8.72
C GLY A 216 0.99 8.33 -9.21
N LEU A 217 0.30 9.35 -9.72
CA LEU A 217 0.90 10.56 -10.30
C LEU A 217 1.14 11.66 -9.25
N ASP A 218 0.53 11.53 -8.07
CA ASP A 218 0.68 12.51 -7.00
C ASP A 218 2.01 12.36 -6.23
N LYS A 219 2.56 13.50 -5.81
CA LYS A 219 3.74 13.53 -4.93
C LYS A 219 3.36 12.99 -3.56
N GLU A 220 3.82 11.78 -3.26
CA GLU A 220 3.47 11.13 -1.99
C GLU A 220 4.24 11.68 -0.77
N GLY A 221 5.24 12.55 -0.97
CA GLY A 221 6.02 13.13 0.14
C GLY A 221 6.77 12.06 0.94
N ILE A 222 7.18 10.98 0.29
CA ILE A 222 7.90 9.87 0.92
C ILE A 222 9.34 10.28 1.19
N THR A 223 9.81 9.98 2.39
CA THR A 223 11.20 10.18 2.80
C THR A 223 11.80 8.89 3.34
N TYR A 224 13.12 8.78 3.22
CA TYR A 224 13.87 7.59 3.58
C TYR A 224 15.00 7.98 4.53
N GLU A 225 15.16 7.25 5.62
CA GLU A 225 16.25 7.43 6.58
C GLU A 225 16.90 6.08 6.89
N SER A 226 18.17 6.08 7.31
CA SER A 226 18.87 4.84 7.68
C SER A 226 18.29 4.25 8.96
N LEU A 227 18.12 2.92 9.01
CA LEU A 227 17.76 2.20 10.24
C LEU A 227 18.87 2.20 11.30
N ASP A 228 20.09 2.57 10.92
CA ASP A 228 21.19 2.79 11.86
C ASP A 228 21.14 4.16 12.54
N ASP A 229 20.26 5.06 12.08
CA ASP A 229 20.04 6.35 12.73
C ASP A 229 19.44 6.15 14.13
N PRO A 230 20.09 6.64 15.21
CA PRO A 230 19.58 6.51 16.57
C PRO A 230 18.17 7.10 16.76
N GLU A 231 17.79 8.16 16.04
CA GLU A 231 16.45 8.73 16.10
C GLU A 231 15.42 7.76 15.53
N VAL A 232 15.70 7.19 14.35
CA VAL A 232 14.84 6.18 13.70
C VAL A 232 14.67 4.96 14.60
N GLN A 233 15.75 4.50 15.24
CA GLN A 233 15.68 3.39 16.19
C GLN A 233 14.83 3.72 17.42
N ARG A 234 14.87 4.95 17.92
CA ARG A 234 14.00 5.39 19.03
C ARG A 234 12.54 5.42 18.63
N LEU A 235 12.22 5.94 17.44
CA LEU A 235 10.87 6.00 16.91
C LEU A 235 10.22 4.61 16.82
N TYR A 236 10.93 3.63 16.27
CA TYR A 236 10.41 2.25 16.18
C TYR A 236 10.27 1.56 17.55
N LYS A 237 11.05 1.96 18.56
CA LYS A 237 10.90 1.45 19.93
C LYS A 237 9.67 2.04 20.62
N SER A 238 9.42 3.35 20.49
CA SER A 238 8.25 3.99 21.10
C SER A 238 6.94 3.50 20.48
N TYR A 239 6.91 3.31 19.16
CA TYR A 239 5.73 2.82 18.44
C TYR A 239 5.25 1.44 18.94
N ARG A 240 6.15 0.58 19.43
CA ARG A 240 5.83 -0.76 19.94
C ARG A 240 5.43 -0.82 21.42
N THR A 241 5.41 0.31 22.13
CA THR A 241 5.07 0.33 23.57
C THR A 241 3.59 0.55 23.87
N ILE A 242 2.75 0.76 22.86
CA ILE A 242 1.29 0.86 23.05
C ILE A 242 0.74 -0.59 23.15
N PRO A 243 0.22 -1.02 24.32
CA PRO A 243 -0.34 -2.35 24.45
C PRO A 243 -1.56 -2.47 23.53
N LEU A 244 -1.63 -3.55 22.75
CA LEU A 244 -2.88 -3.99 22.12
C LEU A 244 -3.89 -4.22 23.26
N LYS A 245 -4.85 -3.31 23.41
CA LYS A 245 -5.96 -3.43 24.37
C LYS A 245 -7.05 -4.34 23.83
#